data_AF-A0A2V8Q883-F1
#
_entry.id   AF-A0A2V8Q883-F1
#
_cell.length_a   1.000
_cell.length_b   1.000
_cell.length_c   1.000
_cell.angle_alpha   90.00
_cell.angle_beta   90.00
_cell.angle_gamma   90.00
#
_symmetry.space_group_name_H-M   'P 1'
#
loop_
_entity.id
_entity.type
_entity.pdbx_description
1 polymer ?
#
loop_
_entity_poly.entity_id
_entity_poly.type
_entity_poly.pdbx_seq_one_letter_code
_entity_poly.pdbx_strand_id
1 'polypeptide(L)'
;MSEWVAGETTTHQDHVIAHVLGATVEAYLVWDETAFLLLDIGFIWNIYLDGEMGLVPKPMAINELTIDEAFKSELRQEADEVSRGNSSSLKHLTASPEASPIQSVEFYVHENSRRLVMTCEGGQLVVETSLETAEVKIYGY
;
A
#
# COMPACT_ATOMS: atom_id res chain seq x y z
N MET A 1 -25.40 -1.02 11.24
CA MET A 1 -24.43 -0.72 10.18
C MET A 1 -23.95 0.68 10.46
N SER A 2 -22.91 0.79 11.26
CA SER A 2 -22.25 2.07 11.46
C SER A 2 -21.63 2.49 10.12
N GLU A 3 -21.70 3.77 9.79
CA GLU A 3 -21.35 4.29 8.48
C GLU A 3 -19.86 4.66 8.44
N TRP A 4 -19.21 4.50 7.29
CA TRP A 4 -17.87 5.05 7.09
C TRP A 4 -18.01 6.55 6.88
N VAL A 5 -17.25 7.35 7.64
CA VAL A 5 -17.25 8.80 7.49
C VAL A 5 -15.94 9.25 6.85
N ALA A 6 -15.99 10.31 6.04
CA ALA A 6 -14.77 10.90 5.49
C ALA A 6 -13.85 11.35 6.64
N GLY A 7 -12.63 10.86 6.63
CA GLY A 7 -11.58 11.28 7.55
C GLY A 7 -10.82 12.48 6.99
N GLU A 8 -10.27 13.29 7.88
CA GLU A 8 -9.34 14.34 7.49
C GLU A 8 -7.93 13.76 7.35
N THR A 9 -7.20 14.21 6.33
CA THR A 9 -5.80 13.93 6.12
C THR A 9 -4.94 15.03 6.71
N THR A 10 -3.74 14.67 7.19
CA THR A 10 -2.73 15.63 7.59
C THR A 10 -2.05 16.25 6.37
N THR A 11 -1.38 17.38 6.54
CA THR A 11 -0.55 17.98 5.49
C THR A 11 0.52 17.02 4.95
N HIS A 12 1.02 16.10 5.79
CA HIS A 12 1.96 15.08 5.34
C HIS A 12 1.28 14.03 4.46
N GLN A 13 0.13 13.52 4.88
CA GLN A 13 -0.67 12.57 4.09
C GLN A 13 -1.11 13.18 2.76
N ASP A 14 -1.54 14.45 2.74
CA ASP A 14 -1.87 15.16 1.49
C ASP A 14 -0.67 15.22 0.54
N HIS A 15 0.54 15.44 1.08
CA HIS A 15 1.76 15.45 0.29
C HIS A 15 2.10 14.07 -0.28
N VAL A 16 1.94 13.00 0.52
CA VAL A 16 2.11 11.61 0.06
C VAL A 16 1.08 11.27 -1.02
N ILE A 17 -0.20 11.58 -0.78
CA ILE A 17 -1.30 11.36 -1.73
C ILE A 17 -0.98 12.06 -3.07
N ALA A 18 -0.58 13.33 -3.03
CA ALA A 18 -0.23 14.07 -4.24
C ALA A 18 0.93 13.44 -5.03
N HIS A 19 1.86 12.74 -4.37
CA HIS A 19 2.97 12.03 -5.03
C HIS A 19 2.54 10.71 -5.68
N VAL A 20 1.55 10.02 -5.11
CA VAL A 20 1.11 8.71 -5.61
C VAL A 20 0.00 8.82 -6.65
N LEU A 21 -0.64 9.97 -6.80
CA LEU A 21 -1.58 10.21 -7.89
C LEU A 21 -0.88 10.05 -9.25
N GLY A 22 -1.47 9.25 -10.13
CA GLY A 22 -0.93 8.87 -11.42
C GLY A 22 0.07 7.71 -11.39
N ALA A 23 0.52 7.27 -10.20
CA ALA A 23 1.32 6.07 -10.06
C ALA A 23 0.43 4.81 -10.11
N THR A 24 1.03 3.68 -10.44
CA THR A 24 0.37 2.37 -10.47
C THR A 24 0.87 1.52 -9.31
N VAL A 25 -0.06 0.93 -8.54
CA VAL A 25 0.30 -0.12 -7.57
C VAL A 25 0.55 -1.41 -8.34
N GLU A 26 1.80 -1.89 -8.34
CA GLU A 26 2.19 -3.10 -9.08
C GLU A 26 2.00 -4.36 -8.21
N ALA A 27 2.35 -4.26 -6.93
CA ALA A 27 2.26 -5.34 -5.96
C ALA A 27 2.13 -4.79 -4.54
N TYR A 28 1.84 -5.65 -3.58
CA TYR A 28 1.79 -5.29 -2.18
C TYR A 28 2.29 -6.41 -1.25
N LEU A 29 2.65 -6.03 -0.04
CA LEU A 29 2.96 -6.91 1.09
C LEU A 29 2.25 -6.36 2.33
N VAL A 30 1.70 -7.25 3.16
CA VAL A 30 1.29 -6.90 4.52
C VAL A 30 2.30 -7.51 5.47
N TRP A 31 2.94 -6.68 6.29
CA TRP A 31 3.92 -7.13 7.28
C TRP A 31 3.86 -6.25 8.51
N ASP A 32 3.90 -6.86 9.70
CA ASP A 32 3.93 -6.15 11.00
C ASP A 32 2.92 -4.99 11.06
N GLU A 33 1.64 -5.33 10.81
CA GLU A 33 0.51 -4.39 10.89
C GLU A 33 0.59 -3.20 9.91
N THR A 34 1.44 -3.29 8.89
CA THR A 34 1.65 -2.26 7.88
C THR A 34 1.41 -2.82 6.48
N ALA A 35 0.69 -2.06 5.65
CA ALA A 35 0.59 -2.31 4.22
C ALA A 35 1.74 -1.62 3.49
N PHE A 36 2.48 -2.39 2.68
CA PHE A 36 3.55 -1.92 1.81
C PHE A 36 3.08 -2.04 0.37
N LEU A 37 2.76 -0.93 -0.28
CA LEU A 37 2.34 -0.90 -1.68
C LEU A 37 3.52 -0.53 -2.57
N LEU A 38 3.89 -1.40 -3.49
CA LEU A 38 4.95 -1.17 -4.48
C LEU A 38 4.40 -0.36 -5.64
N LEU A 39 5.00 0.80 -5.93
CA LEU A 39 4.61 1.68 -7.02
C LEU A 39 5.58 1.60 -8.20
N ASP A 40 5.05 1.72 -9.41
CA ASP A 40 5.81 1.78 -10.68
C ASP A 40 6.84 2.93 -10.75
N ILE A 41 6.65 3.96 -9.92
CA ILE A 41 7.59 5.09 -9.78
C ILE A 41 8.82 4.78 -8.91
N GLY A 42 9.00 3.53 -8.44
CA GLY A 42 10.16 3.11 -7.67
C GLY A 42 10.12 3.45 -6.17
N PHE A 43 8.93 3.77 -5.66
CA PHE A 43 8.66 4.03 -4.25
C PHE A 43 7.80 2.92 -3.66
N ILE A 44 7.89 2.75 -2.34
CA ILE A 44 6.96 1.96 -1.55
C ILE A 44 6.15 2.92 -0.69
N TRP A 45 4.83 2.80 -0.80
CA TRP A 45 3.88 3.53 0.03
C TRP A 45 3.47 2.65 1.20
N ASN A 46 3.86 3.09 2.40
CA ASN A 46 3.52 2.46 3.66
C ASN A 46 2.22 3.05 4.20
N ILE A 47 1.29 2.19 4.62
CA ILE A 47 0.06 2.58 5.30
C ILE A 47 0.00 1.83 6.63
N TYR A 48 0.04 2.58 7.73
CA TYR A 48 0.05 2.05 9.09
C TYR A 48 -1.37 1.84 9.63
N LEU A 49 -1.52 1.12 10.75
CA LEU A 49 -2.83 0.80 11.34
C LEU A 49 -3.70 2.03 11.62
N ASP A 50 -3.10 3.13 12.06
CA ASP A 50 -3.80 4.38 12.37
C ASP A 50 -4.17 5.21 11.13
N GLY A 51 -3.75 4.75 9.94
CA GLY A 51 -3.94 5.43 8.67
C GLY A 51 -2.83 6.40 8.31
N GLU A 52 -1.81 6.57 9.15
CA GLU A 52 -0.61 7.33 8.79
C GLU A 52 0.05 6.72 7.55
N MET A 53 0.74 7.58 6.80
CA MET A 53 1.30 7.23 5.50
C MET A 53 2.77 7.59 5.45
N GLY A 54 3.56 6.72 4.83
CA GLY A 54 4.96 7.01 4.49
C GLY A 54 5.22 6.70 3.03
N LEU A 55 6.07 7.50 2.39
CA LEU A 55 6.52 7.22 1.03
C LEU A 55 8.04 7.20 1.01
N VAL A 56 8.62 6.04 0.75
CA VAL A 56 10.06 5.84 0.82
C VAL A 56 10.57 5.13 -0.44
N PRO A 57 11.81 5.40 -0.89
CA PRO A 57 12.40 4.70 -2.02
C PRO A 57 12.44 3.19 -1.76
N LYS A 58 12.15 2.38 -2.79
CA LYS A 58 12.08 0.91 -2.70
C LYS A 58 13.26 0.26 -1.96
N PRO A 59 14.54 0.61 -2.22
CA PRO A 59 15.66 0.00 -1.50
C PRO A 59 15.69 0.36 0.00
N MET A 60 15.24 1.56 0.37
CA MET A 60 15.21 2.00 1.76
C MET A 60 14.14 1.26 2.54
N ALA A 61 12.91 1.18 2.00
CA ALA A 61 11.81 0.45 2.65
C ALA A 61 12.20 -0.99 2.97
N ILE A 62 12.76 -1.72 2.01
CA ILE A 62 13.14 -3.12 2.22
C ILE A 62 14.26 -3.26 3.25
N ASN A 63 15.20 -2.31 3.31
CA ASN A 63 16.29 -2.33 4.28
C ASN A 63 15.81 -2.09 5.72
N GLU A 64 14.78 -1.26 5.89
CA GLU A 64 14.22 -0.89 7.19
C GLU A 64 13.31 -1.97 7.80
N LEU A 65 12.83 -2.92 6.99
CA LEU A 65 12.07 -4.06 7.50
C LEU A 65 12.90 -4.85 8.54
N THR A 66 12.29 -5.15 9.68
CA THR A 66 12.93 -5.94 10.75
C THR A 66 12.74 -7.43 10.50
N ILE A 67 13.34 -7.90 9.41
CA ILE A 67 13.31 -9.30 8.92
C ILE A 67 14.73 -9.76 8.59
N ASP A 68 14.91 -11.07 8.40
CA ASP A 68 16.22 -11.61 8.06
C ASP A 68 16.69 -11.16 6.67
N GLU A 69 18.02 -11.10 6.49
CA GLU A 69 18.62 -10.62 5.23
C GLU A 69 18.34 -11.54 4.03
N ALA A 70 18.08 -12.84 4.25
CA ALA A 70 17.71 -13.73 3.17
C ALA A 70 16.33 -13.35 2.63
N PHE A 71 15.36 -13.10 3.52
CA PHE A 71 14.03 -12.60 3.15
C PHE A 71 14.10 -11.24 2.47
N LYS A 72 14.91 -10.30 2.97
CA LYS A 72 15.11 -9.00 2.28
C LYS A 72 15.67 -9.18 0.87
N SER A 73 16.61 -10.10 0.69
CA SER A 73 17.18 -10.40 -0.63
C SER A 73 16.10 -10.95 -1.57
N GLU A 74 15.25 -11.84 -1.09
CA GLU A 74 14.12 -12.37 -1.87
C GLU A 74 13.11 -11.27 -2.22
N LEU A 75 12.72 -10.42 -1.27
CA LEU A 75 11.83 -9.28 -1.53
C LEU A 75 12.40 -8.30 -2.55
N ARG A 76 13.70 -7.98 -2.48
CA ARG A 76 14.35 -7.11 -3.47
C ARG A 76 14.27 -7.72 -4.86
N GLN A 77 14.52 -9.03 -4.97
CA GLN A 77 14.43 -9.74 -6.24
C GLN A 77 13.00 -9.73 -6.78
N GLU A 78 12.00 -10.08 -5.96
CA GLU A 78 10.60 -10.06 -6.39
C GLU A 78 10.16 -8.66 -6.80
N ALA A 79 10.49 -7.64 -6.02
CA ALA A 79 10.14 -6.25 -6.33
C ALA A 79 10.85 -5.73 -7.58
N ASP A 80 12.02 -6.26 -7.95
CA ASP A 80 12.69 -5.96 -9.23
C ASP A 80 12.08 -6.72 -10.40
N GLU A 81 11.58 -7.94 -10.18
CA GLU A 81 10.85 -8.72 -11.19
C GLU A 81 9.49 -8.08 -11.51
N VAL A 82 8.76 -7.63 -10.49
CA VAL A 82 7.48 -6.92 -10.64
C VAL A 82 7.66 -5.65 -11.47
N SER A 83 8.63 -4.79 -11.13
CA SER A 83 8.90 -3.55 -11.90
C SER A 83 9.41 -3.80 -13.32
N ARG A 84 9.80 -5.03 -13.67
CA ARG A 84 10.11 -5.44 -15.05
C ARG A 84 8.90 -6.03 -15.78
N GLY A 85 7.72 -6.03 -15.15
CA GLY A 85 6.48 -6.59 -15.66
C GLY A 85 6.32 -8.10 -15.44
N ASN A 86 7.15 -8.74 -14.60
CA ASN A 86 7.04 -10.16 -14.30
C ASN A 86 6.46 -10.41 -12.90
N SER A 87 5.16 -10.69 -12.85
CA SER A 87 4.43 -10.96 -11.60
C SER A 87 4.00 -12.43 -11.45
N SER A 88 4.57 -13.32 -12.26
CA SER A 88 4.04 -14.69 -12.42
C SER A 88 4.45 -15.68 -11.32
N SER A 89 5.37 -15.32 -10.42
CA SER A 89 5.86 -16.21 -9.35
C SER A 89 6.35 -15.42 -8.14
N LEU A 90 5.46 -14.61 -7.55
CA LEU A 90 5.73 -13.91 -6.29
C LEU A 90 5.49 -14.86 -5.12
N LYS A 91 6.46 -15.02 -4.22
CA LYS A 91 6.33 -15.85 -3.02
C LYS A 91 5.83 -15.04 -1.84
N HIS A 92 6.29 -13.79 -1.74
CA HIS A 92 6.02 -12.91 -0.60
C HIS A 92 5.14 -11.73 -0.99
N LEU A 93 5.40 -11.15 -2.16
CA LEU A 93 4.54 -10.10 -2.71
C LEU A 93 3.25 -10.71 -3.28
N THR A 94 2.17 -9.94 -3.20
CA THR A 94 0.94 -10.23 -3.92
C THR A 94 0.77 -9.21 -5.02
N ALA A 95 0.51 -9.66 -6.25
CA ALA A 95 0.25 -8.76 -7.36
C ALA A 95 -0.96 -7.87 -7.05
N SER A 96 -0.91 -6.61 -7.46
CA SER A 96 -2.04 -5.71 -7.27
C SER A 96 -3.27 -6.27 -7.99
N PRO A 97 -4.47 -6.27 -7.37
CA PRO A 97 -5.69 -6.64 -8.07
C PRO A 97 -6.00 -5.64 -9.19
N GLU A 98 -5.57 -4.38 -9.03
CA GLU A 98 -5.77 -3.30 -9.98
C GLU A 98 -4.40 -2.70 -10.38
N ALA A 99 -3.90 -3.11 -11.53
CA ALA A 99 -2.66 -2.59 -12.11
C ALA A 99 -2.96 -1.42 -13.06
N SER A 100 -3.51 -0.33 -12.50
CA SER A 100 -3.80 0.89 -13.27
C SER A 100 -3.49 2.18 -12.47
N PRO A 101 -3.31 3.33 -13.15
CA PRO A 101 -2.95 4.58 -12.48
C PRO A 101 -3.99 5.06 -11.48
N ILE A 102 -3.54 5.50 -10.30
CA ILE A 102 -4.39 6.07 -9.26
C ILE A 102 -4.91 7.44 -9.70
N GLN A 103 -6.23 7.62 -9.71
CA GLN A 103 -6.92 8.86 -10.06
C GLN A 103 -7.29 9.69 -8.83
N SER A 104 -7.69 9.02 -7.74
CA SER A 104 -7.99 9.67 -6.47
C SER A 104 -7.71 8.75 -5.30
N VAL A 105 -7.50 9.35 -4.12
CA VAL A 105 -7.36 8.66 -2.85
C VAL A 105 -8.32 9.31 -1.87
N GLU A 106 -9.17 8.50 -1.25
CA GLU A 106 -10.14 8.94 -0.24
C GLU A 106 -9.86 8.22 1.08
N PHE A 107 -9.87 8.99 2.17
CA PHE A 107 -9.65 8.46 3.51
C PHE A 107 -10.96 8.43 4.30
N TYR A 108 -11.25 7.30 4.90
CA TYR A 108 -12.44 7.06 5.69
C TYR A 108 -12.09 6.50 7.06
N VAL A 109 -12.91 6.88 8.04
CA VAL A 109 -12.77 6.48 9.43
C VAL A 109 -14.08 5.83 9.88
N HIS A 110 -13.96 4.77 10.66
CA HIS A 110 -15.09 4.11 11.29
C HIS A 110 -14.65 3.52 12.62
N GLU A 111 -14.99 4.19 13.72
CA GLU A 111 -14.57 3.80 15.07
C GLU A 111 -13.04 3.57 15.13
N ASN A 112 -12.61 2.33 15.35
CA ASN A 112 -11.20 1.92 15.41
C ASN A 112 -10.62 1.49 14.05
N SER A 113 -11.40 1.53 12.99
CA SER A 113 -10.98 1.16 11.65
C SER A 113 -10.67 2.39 10.80
N ARG A 114 -9.71 2.22 9.89
CA ARG A 114 -9.38 3.19 8.85
C ARG A 114 -9.50 2.52 7.50
N ARG A 115 -9.85 3.30 6.49
CA ARG A 115 -9.97 2.80 5.14
C ARG A 115 -9.44 3.84 4.17
N LEU A 116 -8.51 3.42 3.35
CA LEU A 116 -8.01 4.18 2.23
C LEU A 116 -8.56 3.57 0.94
N VAL A 117 -9.33 4.35 0.19
CA VAL A 117 -9.90 3.93 -1.09
C VAL A 117 -9.14 4.65 -2.20
N MET A 118 -8.37 3.89 -2.97
CA MET A 118 -7.72 4.35 -4.19
C MET A 118 -8.65 4.04 -5.36
N THR A 119 -9.11 5.07 -6.05
CA THR A 119 -9.80 4.89 -7.33
C THR A 119 -8.75 4.92 -8.43
N CYS A 120 -8.59 3.81 -9.13
CA CYS A 120 -7.68 3.66 -10.25
C CYS A 120 -8.46 3.74 -11.58
N GLU A 121 -7.77 3.88 -12.71
CA GLU A 121 -8.47 3.91 -14.02
C GLU A 121 -9.24 2.62 -14.32
N GLY A 122 -8.74 1.47 -13.83
CA GLY A 122 -9.30 0.14 -14.09
C GLY A 122 -10.33 -0.35 -13.07
N GLY A 123 -10.38 0.25 -11.88
CA GLY A 123 -11.14 -0.27 -10.75
C GLY A 123 -10.80 0.45 -9.45
N GLN A 124 -11.06 -0.18 -8.32
CA GLN A 124 -10.69 0.37 -7.01
C GLN A 124 -9.76 -0.57 -6.26
N LEU A 125 -8.80 0.02 -5.54
CA LEU A 125 -7.97 -0.69 -4.56
C LEU A 125 -8.27 -0.11 -3.18
N VAL A 126 -8.55 -0.98 -2.21
CA VAL A 126 -8.89 -0.57 -0.85
C VAL A 126 -7.91 -1.17 0.13
N VAL A 127 -7.40 -0.32 1.02
CA VAL A 127 -6.63 -0.71 2.21
C VAL A 127 -7.48 -0.43 3.42
N GLU A 128 -7.85 -1.47 4.17
CA GLU A 128 -8.58 -1.35 5.42
C GLU A 128 -7.70 -1.80 6.57
N THR A 129 -7.65 -0.98 7.62
CA THR A 129 -6.90 -1.26 8.84
C THR A 129 -7.85 -1.25 10.04
N SER A 130 -7.49 -1.98 11.09
CA SER A 130 -8.24 -2.04 12.35
C SER A 130 -7.29 -1.93 13.54
N LEU A 131 -7.40 -0.84 14.29
CA LEU A 131 -6.66 -0.64 15.55
C LEU A 131 -7.09 -1.62 16.64
N GLU A 132 -8.28 -2.22 16.53
CA GLU A 132 -8.80 -3.17 17.51
C GLU A 132 -8.23 -4.58 17.30
N THR A 133 -8.12 -5.01 16.04
CA THR A 133 -7.68 -6.37 15.69
C THR A 133 -6.24 -6.43 15.18
N ALA A 134 -5.58 -5.29 15.01
CA ALA A 134 -4.27 -5.15 14.37
C ALA A 134 -4.22 -5.77 12.95
N GLU A 135 -5.37 -5.83 12.29
CA GLU A 135 -5.48 -6.40 10.94
C GLU A 135 -5.33 -5.32 9.87
N VAL A 136 -4.65 -5.68 8.79
CA VAL A 136 -4.57 -4.91 7.54
C VAL A 136 -5.06 -5.79 6.40
N LYS A 137 -5.99 -5.27 5.60
CA LYS A 137 -6.61 -5.97 4.46
C LYS A 137 -6.47 -5.13 3.22
N ILE A 138 -6.08 -5.78 2.13
CA ILE A 138 -5.95 -5.16 0.80
C ILE A 138 -6.82 -5.96 -0.16
N TYR A 139 -7.71 -5.29 -0.88
CA TYR A 139 -8.62 -5.91 -1.84
C TYR A 139 -9.03 -4.92 -2.93
N GLY A 140 -9.44 -5.43 -4.09
CA GLY A 140 -9.89 -4.61 -5.22
C GLY A 140 -11.29 -4.95 -5.71
N TYR A 141 -11.88 -4.03 -6.49
CA TYR A 141 -13.22 -4.12 -7.07
C TYR A 141 -13.25 -3.67 -8.53
#